data_AF-A0A7S0YTQ3-F1
#
_entry.id   AF-A0A7S0YTQ3-F1
#
_cell.length_a   1.000
_cell.length_b   1.000
_cell.length_c   1.000
_cell.angle_alpha   90.00
_cell.angle_beta   90.00
_cell.angle_gamma   90.00
#
_symmetry.space_group_name_H-M   'P 1'
#
loop_
_entity.id
_entity.type
_entity.pdbx_description
1 polymer ?
#
loop_
_entity_poly.entity_id
_entity_poly.type
_entity_poly.pdbx_seq_one_letter_code
_entity_poly.pdbx_strand_id
1 'polypeptide(L)'
;ELQARVSALQRAADEAGREREAGAAAAAASQEEKMGQYEEDLVALEKELERKNKFLAEASENSARLELNLNFAREQLQMDKAQRDALLRGVQRMAEAVGVDARALGGQLLLSGRPRRISSERDTTADELVEAVLSAVRRMSGEAQPPPQGGPRISLSSFEEGDVALFMPLGKQRVDTAGRTLYMAFNIGCPRHYLGTDSLAAFMEADKAKAESYCLGKIVQKEGRAASEEDSETYGIAPGDTYWVCTAVPLGA
;
A
#
# COMPACT_ATOMS: atom_id res chain seq x y z
N GLU A 1 55.25 12.13 -88.72
CA GLU A 1 55.55 11.35 -87.48
C GLU A 1 55.55 12.19 -86.21
N LEU A 2 56.27 13.32 -86.13
CA LEU A 2 56.29 14.17 -84.93
C LEU A 2 54.90 14.69 -84.52
N GLN A 3 54.07 15.17 -85.46
CA GLN A 3 52.69 15.60 -85.17
C GLN A 3 51.80 14.46 -84.64
N ALA A 4 52.01 13.22 -85.09
CA ALA A 4 51.28 12.06 -84.59
C ALA A 4 51.68 11.70 -83.15
N ARG A 5 52.96 11.86 -82.81
CA ARG A 5 53.44 11.69 -81.43
C ARG A 5 52.94 12.78 -80.48
N VAL A 6 52.90 14.04 -80.92
CA VAL A 6 52.38 15.15 -80.10
C VAL A 6 50.89 14.98 -79.82
N SER A 7 50.09 14.61 -80.82
CA SER A 7 48.66 14.35 -80.65
C SER A 7 48.37 13.11 -79.78
N ALA A 8 49.20 12.06 -79.85
CA ALA A 8 49.11 10.91 -78.95
C ALA A 8 49.43 11.30 -77.49
N LEU A 9 50.45 12.12 -77.27
CA LEU A 9 50.81 12.61 -75.94
C LEU A 9 49.74 13.55 -75.36
N GLN A 10 49.11 14.39 -76.19
CA GLN A 10 47.99 15.21 -75.76
C GLN A 10 46.79 14.37 -75.35
N ARG A 11 46.42 13.34 -76.12
CA ARG A 11 45.33 12.41 -75.72
C ARG A 11 45.62 11.69 -74.42
N ALA A 12 46.85 11.21 -74.23
CA ALA A 12 47.24 10.55 -72.98
C ALA A 12 47.23 11.51 -71.77
N ALA A 13 47.62 12.78 -71.98
CA ALA A 13 47.54 13.80 -70.94
C ALA A 13 46.08 14.16 -70.60
N ASP A 14 45.20 14.25 -71.61
CA ASP A 14 43.77 14.50 -71.42
C ASP A 14 43.08 13.33 -70.72
N GLU A 15 43.44 12.08 -71.04
CA GLU A 15 42.95 10.88 -70.38
C GLU A 15 43.40 10.81 -68.92
N ALA A 16 44.69 11.06 -68.64
CA ALA A 16 45.20 11.11 -67.27
C ALA A 16 44.60 12.27 -66.46
N GLY A 17 44.28 13.40 -67.10
CA GLY A 17 43.54 14.51 -66.49
C GLY A 17 42.13 14.08 -66.07
N ARG A 18 41.39 13.44 -66.98
CA ARG A 18 40.04 12.93 -66.70
C ARG A 18 40.02 11.87 -65.60
N GLU A 19 41.01 10.97 -65.55
CA GLU A 19 41.12 9.96 -64.48
C GLU A 19 41.37 10.59 -63.11
N ARG A 20 42.21 11.64 -63.04
CA ARG A 20 42.46 12.37 -61.79
C ARG A 20 41.24 13.17 -61.34
N GLU A 21 40.54 13.81 -62.26
CA GLU A 21 39.30 14.53 -61.97
C GLU A 21 38.19 13.57 -61.52
N ALA A 22 38.05 12.42 -62.17
CA ALA A 22 37.10 11.38 -61.76
C ALA A 22 37.42 10.82 -60.37
N GLY A 23 38.70 10.58 -60.06
CA GLY A 23 39.14 10.14 -58.73
C GLY A 23 38.89 11.19 -57.64
N ALA A 24 39.13 12.47 -57.92
CA ALA A 24 38.84 13.57 -57.01
C ALA A 24 37.33 13.75 -56.77
N ALA A 25 36.52 13.63 -57.84
CA ALA A 25 35.06 13.69 -57.74
C ALA A 25 34.48 12.52 -56.94
N ALA A 26 35.01 11.31 -57.12
CA ALA A 26 34.60 10.13 -56.35
C ALA A 26 34.96 10.27 -54.86
N ALA A 27 36.13 10.82 -54.55
CA ALA A 27 36.53 11.09 -53.16
C ALA A 27 35.64 12.17 -52.51
N ALA A 28 35.31 13.23 -53.24
CA ALA A 28 34.39 14.28 -52.78
C ALA A 28 32.98 13.72 -52.51
N ALA A 29 32.44 12.91 -53.44
CA ALA A 29 31.13 12.27 -53.26
C ALA A 29 31.10 11.32 -52.04
N SER A 30 32.16 10.52 -51.83
CA SER A 30 32.26 9.67 -50.64
C SER A 30 32.38 10.47 -49.34
N GLN A 31 32.99 11.66 -49.39
CA GLN A 31 33.09 12.54 -48.24
C GLN A 31 31.74 13.21 -47.93
N GLU A 32 30.99 13.63 -48.95
CA GLU A 32 29.63 14.19 -48.79
C GLU A 32 28.67 13.17 -48.18
N GLU A 33 28.72 11.90 -48.61
CA GLU A 33 27.89 10.84 -48.03
C GLU A 33 28.19 10.61 -46.55
N LYS A 34 29.48 10.61 -46.17
CA LYS A 34 29.90 10.51 -44.76
C LYS A 34 29.44 11.72 -43.94
N MET A 35 29.53 12.93 -44.50
CA MET A 35 29.03 14.13 -43.84
C MET A 35 27.52 14.07 -43.60
N GLY A 36 26.75 13.59 -44.57
CA GLY A 36 25.32 13.34 -44.41
C GLY A 36 25.01 12.34 -43.28
N GLN A 37 25.76 11.24 -43.20
CA GLN A 37 25.62 10.28 -42.10
C GLN A 37 25.93 10.91 -40.73
N TYR A 38 26.97 11.73 -40.64
CA TYR A 38 27.29 12.43 -39.39
C TYR A 38 26.21 13.44 -38.99
N GLU A 39 25.60 14.13 -39.95
CA GLU A 39 24.48 15.04 -39.69
C GLU A 39 23.25 14.28 -39.18
N GLU A 40 22.92 13.13 -39.78
CA GLU A 40 21.83 12.27 -39.30
C GLU A 40 22.07 11.74 -37.88
N ASP A 41 23.30 11.28 -37.60
CA ASP A 41 23.71 10.82 -36.27
C ASP A 41 23.64 11.94 -35.22
N LEU A 42 24.06 13.16 -35.57
CA LEU A 42 23.95 14.33 -34.69
C LEU A 42 22.50 14.63 -34.33
N VAL A 43 21.60 14.64 -35.31
CA VAL A 43 20.16 14.85 -35.07
C VAL A 43 19.56 13.74 -34.21
N ALA A 44 19.98 12.49 -34.41
CA ALA A 44 19.54 11.36 -33.58
C ALA A 44 20.01 11.51 -32.12
N LEU A 45 21.27 11.88 -31.92
CA LEU A 45 21.87 12.14 -30.61
C LEU A 45 21.19 13.30 -29.89
N GLU A 46 20.91 14.41 -30.58
CA GLU A 46 20.19 15.55 -30.02
C GLU A 46 18.80 15.16 -29.51
N LYS A 47 18.04 14.41 -30.30
CA LYS A 47 16.73 13.88 -29.89
C LYS A 47 16.82 12.96 -28.68
N GLU A 48 17.85 12.12 -28.61
CA GLU A 48 18.06 11.25 -27.44
C GLU A 48 18.42 12.06 -26.19
N LEU A 49 19.23 13.10 -26.34
CA LEU A 49 19.63 14.01 -25.28
C LEU A 49 18.42 14.77 -24.73
N GLU A 50 17.53 15.27 -25.60
CA GLU A 50 16.26 15.89 -25.19
C GLU A 50 15.37 14.92 -24.40
N ARG A 51 15.22 13.67 -24.86
CA ARG A 51 14.46 12.64 -24.14
C ARG A 51 15.03 12.37 -22.76
N LYS A 52 16.36 12.23 -22.66
CA LYS A 52 17.05 12.01 -21.38
C LYS A 52 16.91 13.22 -20.45
N ASN A 53 17.04 14.44 -20.97
CA ASN A 53 16.85 15.66 -20.19
C ASN A 53 15.42 15.78 -19.66
N LYS A 54 14.41 15.45 -20.48
CA LYS A 54 13.02 15.43 -20.05
C LYS A 54 12.79 14.42 -18.92
N PHE A 55 13.32 13.20 -19.08
CA PHE A 55 13.22 12.17 -18.04
C PHE A 55 13.92 12.59 -16.74
N LEU A 56 15.09 13.23 -16.82
CA LEU A 56 15.80 13.74 -15.65
C LEU A 56 15.02 14.87 -14.95
N ALA A 57 14.37 15.76 -15.72
CA ALA A 57 13.52 16.81 -15.15
C ALA A 57 12.34 16.21 -14.38
N GLU A 58 11.61 15.25 -14.99
CA GLU A 58 10.50 14.55 -14.34
C GLU A 58 10.96 13.77 -13.09
N ALA A 59 12.12 13.11 -13.16
CA ALA A 59 12.70 12.41 -12.02
C ALA A 59 13.07 13.37 -10.88
N SER A 60 13.62 14.55 -11.20
CA SER A 60 13.96 15.57 -10.21
C SER A 60 12.72 16.15 -9.52
N GLU A 61 11.64 16.37 -10.26
CA GLU A 61 10.36 16.86 -9.73
C GLU A 61 9.72 15.81 -8.82
N ASN A 62 9.71 14.54 -9.24
CA ASN A 62 9.23 13.43 -8.42
C ASN A 62 10.04 13.28 -7.12
N SER A 63 11.37 13.43 -7.19
CA SER A 63 12.22 13.42 -6.00
C SER A 63 11.87 14.55 -5.03
N ALA A 64 11.71 15.78 -5.54
CA ALA A 64 11.33 16.93 -4.71
C ALA A 64 9.96 16.72 -4.04
N ARG A 65 8.98 16.16 -4.78
CA ARG A 65 7.65 15.84 -4.24
C ARG A 65 7.71 14.78 -3.14
N LEU A 66 8.54 13.75 -3.30
CA LEU A 66 8.74 12.72 -2.28
C LEU A 66 9.41 13.27 -1.03
N GLU A 67 10.37 14.18 -1.17
CA GLU A 67 11.01 14.86 -0.03
C GLU A 67 10.01 15.68 0.78
N LEU A 68 9.13 16.43 0.11
CA LEU A 68 8.05 17.16 0.78
C LEU A 68 7.10 16.22 1.55
N ASN A 69 6.68 15.12 0.92
CA ASN A 69 5.83 14.12 1.58
C ASN A 69 6.53 13.49 2.79
N LEU A 70 7.83 13.19 2.69
CA LEU A 70 8.61 12.65 3.80
C LEU A 70 8.73 13.64 4.96
N ASN A 71 8.92 14.93 4.66
CA ASN A 71 9.00 15.96 5.68
C ASN A 71 7.64 16.13 6.38
N PHE A 72 6.54 16.17 5.63
CA PHE A 72 5.20 16.23 6.19
C PHE A 72 4.91 15.01 7.10
N ALA A 73 5.23 13.80 6.65
CA ALA A 73 5.06 12.59 7.46
C ALA A 73 5.93 12.60 8.73
N ARG A 74 7.15 13.13 8.65
CA ARG A 74 8.03 13.31 9.82
C ARG A 74 7.45 14.29 10.82
N GLU A 75 6.94 15.43 10.37
CA GLU A 75 6.30 16.43 11.22
C GLU A 75 5.05 15.87 11.91
N GLN A 76 4.21 15.15 11.16
CA GLN A 76 3.03 14.48 11.72
C GLN A 76 3.43 13.49 12.83
N LEU A 77 4.46 12.68 12.57
CA LEU A 77 4.97 11.72 13.55
C LEU A 77 5.59 12.40 14.78
N GLN A 78 6.20 13.58 14.62
CA GLN A 78 6.66 14.39 15.76
C GLN A 78 5.50 14.93 16.59
N MET A 79 4.43 15.41 15.94
CA MET A 79 3.22 15.87 16.63
C MET A 79 2.56 14.73 17.42
N ASP A 80 2.41 13.55 16.81
CA ASP A 80 1.83 12.38 17.48
C ASP A 80 2.68 11.93 18.68
N LYS A 81 4.01 11.97 18.54
CA LYS A 81 4.93 11.71 19.68
C LYS A 81 4.73 12.73 20.80
N ALA A 82 4.65 14.02 20.47
CA ALA A 82 4.44 15.07 21.46
C ALA A 82 3.08 14.93 22.17
N GLN A 83 2.03 14.54 21.44
CA GLN A 83 0.70 14.24 21.99
C GLN A 83 0.76 13.03 22.93
N ARG A 84 1.40 11.94 22.51
CA ARG A 84 1.62 10.75 23.35
C ARG A 84 2.37 11.10 24.63
N ASP A 85 3.44 11.88 24.54
CA ASP A 85 4.23 12.30 25.70
C ASP A 85 3.40 13.21 26.64
N ALA A 86 2.54 14.06 26.10
CA ALA A 86 1.62 14.87 26.89
C ALA A 86 0.60 14.00 27.65
N LEU A 87 0.03 12.98 26.98
CA LEU A 87 -0.86 12.01 27.62
C LEU A 87 -0.14 11.20 28.70
N LEU A 88 1.08 10.72 28.44
CA LEU A 88 1.88 10.00 29.43
C LEU A 88 2.16 10.87 30.66
N ARG A 89 2.49 12.15 30.48
CA ARG A 89 2.63 13.11 31.59
C ARG A 89 1.33 13.35 32.35
N GLY A 90 0.18 13.26 31.68
CA GLY A 90 -1.13 13.34 32.31
C GLY A 90 -1.42 12.11 33.18
N VAL A 91 -1.20 10.92 32.63
CA VAL A 91 -1.35 9.64 33.34
C VAL A 91 -0.43 9.57 34.56
N GLN A 92 0.82 10.00 34.43
CA GLN A 92 1.77 10.03 35.54
C GLN A 92 1.29 10.94 36.68
N ARG A 93 0.78 12.13 36.36
CA ARG A 93 0.18 13.05 37.35
C ARG A 93 -1.06 12.46 38.03
N MET A 94 -1.89 11.73 37.30
CA MET A 94 -3.05 11.03 37.88
C MET A 94 -2.61 9.88 38.80
N ALA A 95 -1.60 9.09 38.41
CA ALA A 95 -1.07 8.02 39.24
C ALA A 95 -0.50 8.53 40.58
N GLU A 96 0.25 9.64 40.53
CA GLU A 96 0.76 10.33 41.73
C GLU A 96 -0.36 10.82 42.65
N ALA A 97 -1.43 11.40 42.08
CA ALA A 97 -2.59 11.88 42.85
C ALA A 97 -3.37 10.75 43.56
N VAL A 98 -3.33 9.54 43.01
CA VAL A 98 -4.02 8.36 43.55
C VAL A 98 -3.15 7.58 44.55
N GLY A 99 -1.88 7.94 44.72
CA GLY A 99 -0.94 7.22 45.58
C GLY A 99 -0.51 5.86 45.00
N VAL A 100 -0.65 5.68 43.67
CA VAL A 100 -0.08 4.53 42.96
C VAL A 100 1.37 4.86 42.66
N ASP A 101 2.29 4.04 43.18
CA ASP A 101 3.72 4.26 43.05
C ASP A 101 4.16 4.18 41.58
N ALA A 102 4.28 5.34 40.93
CA ALA A 102 4.57 5.46 39.48
C ALA A 102 5.91 4.83 39.08
N ARG A 103 6.80 4.55 40.04
CA ARG A 103 8.05 3.79 39.82
C ARG A 103 7.82 2.31 39.47
N ALA A 104 6.70 1.70 39.90
CA ALA A 104 6.33 0.35 39.48
C ALA A 104 5.81 0.31 38.02
N LEU A 105 5.28 1.43 37.52
CA LEU A 105 4.79 1.58 36.14
C LEU A 105 5.87 2.10 35.17
N GLY A 106 6.79 2.93 35.66
CA GLY A 106 7.80 3.62 34.85
C GLY A 106 8.96 2.75 34.34
N GLY A 107 9.18 1.55 34.90
CA GLY A 107 10.28 0.67 34.51
C GLY A 107 10.09 -0.03 33.15
N GLN A 108 8.86 -0.21 32.69
CA GLN A 108 8.57 -0.92 31.42
C GLN A 108 8.05 0.01 30.31
N LEU A 109 7.39 1.12 30.65
CA LEU A 109 6.81 2.03 29.67
C LEU A 109 7.81 3.00 29.02
N LEU A 110 8.99 3.21 29.62
CA LEU A 110 9.98 4.21 29.18
C LEU A 110 11.07 3.68 28.23
N LEU A 111 11.07 2.40 27.84
CA LEU A 111 12.17 1.80 27.06
C LEU A 111 11.85 1.37 25.62
N SER A 112 10.62 1.52 25.11
CA SER A 112 10.33 1.10 23.73
C SER A 112 10.31 2.27 22.73
N GLY A 113 11.44 2.98 22.62
CA GLY A 113 11.72 3.85 21.47
C GLY A 113 12.16 3.08 20.21
N ARG A 114 12.22 1.75 20.29
CA ARG A 114 12.50 0.87 19.15
C ARG A 114 11.17 0.51 18.47
N PRO A 115 11.00 0.70 17.15
CA PRO A 115 9.90 0.09 16.43
C PRO A 115 10.06 -1.44 16.61
N ARG A 116 9.21 -2.03 17.45
CA ARG A 116 9.16 -3.48 17.62
C ARG A 116 8.68 -4.04 16.28
N ARG A 117 9.52 -4.86 15.65
CA ARG A 117 9.10 -5.71 14.54
C ARG A 117 7.90 -6.51 15.04
N ILE A 118 6.84 -6.52 14.25
CA ILE A 118 5.66 -7.33 14.47
C ILE A 118 6.11 -8.79 14.32
N SER A 119 6.50 -9.41 15.43
CA SER A 119 6.64 -10.86 15.56
C SER A 119 5.58 -11.35 16.54
N SER A 120 4.91 -12.42 16.15
CA SER A 120 3.70 -13.04 16.66
C SER A 120 3.81 -13.70 18.05
N GLU A 121 4.59 -13.13 18.97
CA GLU A 121 4.77 -13.68 20.32
C GLU A 121 4.40 -12.66 21.39
N ARG A 122 3.08 -12.62 21.67
CA ARG A 122 2.43 -12.42 22.98
C ARG A 122 3.12 -11.48 23.98
N ASP A 123 2.67 -10.22 24.02
CA ASP A 123 2.77 -9.34 25.19
C ASP A 123 1.53 -9.56 26.10
N THR A 124 1.40 -10.74 26.76
CA THR A 124 0.30 -10.99 27.73
C THR A 124 0.39 -10.08 28.97
N THR A 125 1.59 -9.61 29.30
CA THR A 125 1.85 -8.83 30.52
C THR A 125 1.41 -7.37 30.40
N ALA A 126 1.40 -6.80 29.19
CA ALA A 126 0.97 -5.43 28.97
C ALA A 126 -0.56 -5.31 29.07
N ASP A 127 -1.28 -6.27 28.49
CA ASP A 127 -2.74 -6.36 28.58
C ASP A 127 -3.21 -6.62 30.03
N GLU A 128 -2.50 -7.47 30.78
CA GLU A 128 -2.76 -7.71 32.20
C GLU A 128 -2.57 -6.44 33.06
N LEU A 129 -1.54 -5.65 32.79
CA LEU A 129 -1.26 -4.40 33.52
C LEU A 129 -2.29 -3.31 33.19
N VAL A 130 -2.67 -3.18 31.91
CA VAL A 130 -3.72 -2.26 31.49
C VAL A 130 -5.03 -2.62 32.16
N GLU A 131 -5.36 -3.90 32.26
CA GLU A 131 -6.61 -4.33 32.89
C GLU A 131 -6.59 -4.26 34.42
N ALA A 132 -5.42 -4.41 35.04
CA ALA A 132 -5.22 -4.14 36.47
C ALA A 132 -5.43 -2.64 36.79
N VAL A 133 -4.93 -1.73 35.94
CA VAL A 133 -5.11 -0.29 36.12
C VAL A 133 -6.56 0.13 35.85
N LEU A 134 -7.19 -0.39 34.79
CA LEU A 134 -8.59 -0.12 34.47
C LEU A 134 -9.54 -0.64 35.55
N SER A 135 -9.27 -1.82 36.11
CA SER A 135 -10.05 -2.38 37.22
C SER A 135 -9.86 -1.61 38.53
N ALA A 136 -8.66 -1.10 38.82
CA ALA A 136 -8.41 -0.22 39.96
C ALA A 136 -9.14 1.13 39.81
N VAL A 137 -9.11 1.74 38.63
CA VAL A 137 -9.84 2.99 38.33
C VAL A 137 -11.35 2.77 38.45
N ARG A 138 -11.90 1.65 37.94
CA ARG A 138 -13.32 1.28 38.13
C ARG A 138 -13.71 1.16 39.61
N ARG A 139 -12.85 0.60 40.44
CA ARG A 139 -13.11 0.43 41.88
C ARG A 139 -13.15 1.76 42.62
N MET A 140 -12.41 2.76 42.17
CA MET A 140 -12.40 4.09 42.79
C MET A 140 -13.52 5.01 42.28
N SER A 141 -13.97 4.84 41.03
CA SER A 141 -15.05 5.66 40.45
C SER A 141 -16.45 5.32 40.97
N GLY A 142 -16.60 4.40 41.92
CA GLY A 142 -17.90 4.08 42.52
C GLY A 142 -18.92 3.49 41.55
N GLU A 143 -18.52 3.01 40.38
CA GLU A 143 -19.39 2.25 39.47
C GLU A 143 -19.40 0.77 39.88
N ALA A 144 -20.07 0.50 41.00
CA ALA A 144 -20.50 -0.84 41.35
C ALA A 144 -21.74 -1.22 40.53
N GLN A 145 -21.56 -1.54 39.24
CA GLN A 145 -22.48 -2.44 38.52
C GLN A 145 -21.81 -2.96 37.23
N PRO A 146 -21.74 -4.28 36.97
CA PRO A 146 -21.58 -4.74 35.60
C PRO A 146 -22.70 -4.10 34.77
N PRO A 147 -22.43 -3.51 33.59
CA PRO A 147 -23.47 -2.89 32.78
C PRO A 147 -24.59 -3.92 32.56
N PRO A 148 -25.87 -3.51 32.67
CA PRO A 148 -27.01 -4.42 32.66
C PRO A 148 -26.86 -5.45 31.54
N GLN A 149 -26.93 -6.73 31.90
CA GLN A 149 -26.90 -7.85 30.96
C GLN A 149 -28.21 -7.93 30.17
N GLY A 150 -28.42 -7.00 29.22
CA GLY A 150 -29.68 -6.97 28.48
C GLY A 150 -29.66 -6.27 27.13
N GLY A 151 -28.49 -6.03 26.53
CA GLY A 151 -28.38 -5.45 25.18
C GLY A 151 -27.44 -6.26 24.29
N PRO A 152 -27.70 -6.38 22.98
CA PRO A 152 -26.80 -7.05 22.04
C PRO A 152 -25.46 -6.31 22.00
N ARG A 153 -24.38 -6.99 22.40
CA ARG A 153 -23.02 -6.45 22.35
C ARG A 153 -22.29 -7.00 21.14
N ILE A 154 -21.57 -6.12 20.44
CA ILE A 154 -20.79 -6.48 19.26
C ILE A 154 -19.49 -7.15 19.72
N SER A 155 -19.26 -8.38 19.28
CA SER A 155 -18.01 -9.11 19.45
C SER A 155 -16.96 -8.63 18.44
N LEU A 156 -15.72 -8.49 18.90
CA LEU A 156 -14.60 -7.91 18.12
C LEU A 156 -13.37 -8.83 18.04
N SER A 157 -13.15 -9.66 19.07
CA SER A 157 -11.92 -10.48 19.22
C SER A 157 -12.16 -11.98 19.04
N SER A 158 -13.40 -12.43 19.22
CA SER A 158 -13.83 -13.80 18.96
C SER A 158 -15.19 -13.75 18.29
N PHE A 159 -15.42 -14.66 17.35
CA PHE A 159 -16.69 -14.78 16.65
C PHE A 159 -17.18 -16.19 16.81
N GLU A 160 -18.14 -16.39 17.70
CA GLU A 160 -18.79 -17.66 17.95
C GLU A 160 -20.28 -17.61 17.62
N GLU A 161 -20.92 -18.78 17.58
CA GLU A 161 -22.36 -18.85 17.33
C GLU A 161 -23.13 -18.12 18.45
N GLY A 162 -24.02 -17.23 18.05
CA GLY A 162 -24.78 -16.38 18.95
C GLY A 162 -24.19 -14.99 19.19
N ASP A 163 -22.95 -14.75 18.78
CA ASP A 163 -22.33 -13.43 18.89
C ASP A 163 -22.88 -12.44 17.87
N VAL A 164 -22.85 -11.15 18.21
CA VAL A 164 -23.19 -10.09 17.28
C VAL A 164 -21.92 -9.59 16.62
N ALA A 165 -21.87 -9.56 15.29
CA ALA A 165 -20.75 -9.03 14.54
C ALA A 165 -21.19 -7.88 13.64
N LEU A 166 -20.30 -6.90 13.51
CA LEU A 166 -20.41 -5.82 12.55
C LEU A 166 -19.63 -6.19 11.30
N PHE A 167 -20.28 -6.29 10.15
CA PHE A 167 -19.66 -6.60 8.87
C PHE A 167 -19.58 -5.34 8.01
N MET A 168 -18.40 -5.08 7.44
CA MET A 168 -18.14 -3.91 6.59
C MET A 168 -17.75 -4.33 5.17
N PRO A 169 -18.14 -3.56 4.14
CA PRO A 169 -17.77 -3.85 2.76
C PRO A 169 -16.27 -3.61 2.53
N LEU A 170 -15.62 -4.52 1.81
CA LEU A 170 -14.19 -4.46 1.46
C LEU A 170 -13.88 -3.56 0.25
N GLY A 171 -14.87 -2.81 -0.23
CA GLY A 171 -14.77 -1.94 -1.40
C GLY A 171 -14.98 -2.67 -2.72
N LYS A 172 -15.11 -1.88 -3.80
CA LYS A 172 -15.51 -2.35 -5.15
C LYS A 172 -14.51 -3.28 -5.85
N GLN A 173 -13.30 -3.42 -5.30
CA GLN A 173 -12.24 -4.24 -5.89
C GLN A 173 -12.31 -5.70 -5.45
N ARG A 174 -12.98 -6.00 -4.33
CA ARG A 174 -13.09 -7.34 -3.77
C ARG A 174 -14.52 -7.83 -3.88
N VAL A 175 -14.77 -8.53 -4.98
CA VAL A 175 -16.07 -9.08 -5.34
C VAL A 175 -16.04 -10.60 -5.36
N ASP A 176 -17.14 -11.20 -4.96
CA ASP A 176 -17.42 -12.62 -5.14
C ASP A 176 -17.51 -12.96 -6.65
N THR A 177 -17.47 -14.25 -6.98
CA THR A 177 -17.67 -14.84 -8.30
C THR A 177 -18.91 -14.32 -9.03
N ALA A 178 -19.94 -13.90 -8.28
CA ALA A 178 -21.16 -13.28 -8.80
C ALA A 178 -21.10 -11.74 -8.94
N GLY A 179 -19.93 -11.11 -8.76
CA GLY A 179 -19.73 -9.66 -8.84
C GLY A 179 -20.24 -8.86 -7.63
N ARG A 180 -20.56 -9.52 -6.51
CA ARG A 180 -21.07 -8.89 -5.29
C ARG A 180 -19.95 -8.47 -4.36
N THR A 181 -20.04 -7.28 -3.76
CA THR A 181 -19.06 -6.80 -2.78
C THR A 181 -18.92 -7.76 -1.60
N LEU A 182 -17.69 -8.09 -1.24
CA LEU A 182 -17.41 -8.92 -0.07
C LEU A 182 -17.48 -8.11 1.22
N TYR A 183 -17.97 -8.74 2.29
CA TYR A 183 -18.07 -8.14 3.61
C TYR A 183 -17.20 -8.92 4.59
N MET A 184 -16.50 -8.21 5.46
CA MET A 184 -15.67 -8.78 6.52
C MET A 184 -16.13 -8.27 7.88
N ALA A 185 -16.11 -9.14 8.88
CA ALA A 185 -16.37 -8.75 10.26
C ALA A 185 -15.28 -7.78 10.74
N PHE A 186 -15.70 -6.69 11.37
CA PHE A 186 -14.80 -5.76 12.02
C PHE A 186 -14.19 -6.43 13.24
N ASN A 187 -12.88 -6.60 13.21
CA ASN A 187 -12.17 -7.44 14.16
C ASN A 187 -10.94 -6.74 14.76
N ILE A 188 -10.56 -7.17 15.95
CA ILE A 188 -9.31 -6.80 16.62
C ILE A 188 -8.56 -8.10 16.89
N GLY A 189 -7.49 -8.35 16.14
CA GLY A 189 -6.64 -9.55 16.31
C GLY A 189 -7.24 -10.86 15.78
N CYS A 190 -8.46 -10.85 15.23
CA CYS A 190 -9.14 -12.04 14.69
C CYS A 190 -9.59 -11.84 13.22
N PRO A 191 -8.65 -11.76 12.26
CA PRO A 191 -8.98 -11.44 10.86
C PRO A 191 -9.56 -12.65 10.11
N ARG A 192 -10.04 -12.40 8.89
CA ARG A 192 -10.51 -13.42 7.92
C ARG A 192 -11.88 -14.04 8.21
N HIS A 193 -12.79 -13.29 8.84
CA HIS A 193 -14.20 -13.68 9.02
C HIS A 193 -15.07 -12.94 8.02
N TYR A 194 -15.54 -13.64 7.00
CA TYR A 194 -16.32 -13.07 5.89
C TYR A 194 -17.80 -13.36 6.08
N LEU A 195 -18.66 -12.46 5.59
CA LEU A 195 -20.11 -12.71 5.58
C LEU A 195 -20.47 -13.63 4.41
N GLY A 196 -21.27 -14.66 4.67
CA GLY A 196 -21.84 -15.51 3.63
C GLY A 196 -22.74 -14.74 2.66
N THR A 197 -22.73 -15.13 1.40
CA THR A 197 -23.53 -14.50 0.34
C THR A 197 -25.03 -14.61 0.58
N ASP A 198 -25.46 -15.70 1.20
CA ASP A 198 -26.86 -15.98 1.50
C ASP A 198 -27.37 -15.05 2.61
N SER A 199 -26.52 -14.78 3.60
CA SER A 199 -26.79 -13.79 4.64
C SER A 199 -26.88 -12.38 4.06
N LEU A 200 -26.00 -12.02 3.12
CA LEU A 200 -26.01 -10.69 2.50
C LEU A 200 -27.36 -10.37 1.82
N ALA A 201 -27.98 -11.36 1.17
CA ALA A 201 -29.31 -11.18 0.59
C ALA A 201 -30.36 -10.81 1.65
N ALA A 202 -30.33 -11.47 2.80
CA ALA A 202 -31.23 -11.17 3.92
C ALA A 202 -30.98 -9.76 4.51
N PHE A 203 -29.73 -9.29 4.57
CA PHE A 203 -29.43 -7.91 4.99
C PHE A 203 -29.94 -6.87 4.01
N MET A 204 -29.80 -7.13 2.70
CA MET A 204 -30.26 -6.23 1.64
C MET A 204 -31.78 -6.14 1.56
N GLU A 205 -32.48 -7.24 1.86
CA GLU A 205 -33.95 -7.28 1.95
C GLU A 205 -34.46 -6.53 3.20
N ALA A 206 -33.76 -6.65 4.33
CA ALA A 206 -34.14 -5.98 5.58
C ALA A 206 -33.95 -4.46 5.53
N ASP A 207 -32.76 -3.99 5.12
CA ASP A 207 -32.46 -2.55 5.00
C ASP A 207 -31.31 -2.33 4.01
N LYS A 208 -31.66 -2.07 2.74
CA LYS A 208 -30.70 -1.87 1.65
C LYS A 208 -29.73 -0.70 1.91
N ALA A 209 -30.24 0.44 2.39
CA ALA A 209 -29.41 1.63 2.58
C ALA A 209 -28.35 1.39 3.66
N LYS A 210 -28.74 0.69 4.72
CA LYS A 210 -27.82 0.30 5.79
C LYS A 210 -26.83 -0.76 5.30
N ALA A 211 -27.30 -1.80 4.62
CA ALA A 211 -26.47 -2.89 4.12
C ALA A 211 -25.37 -2.42 3.15
N GLU A 212 -25.59 -1.36 2.37
CA GLU A 212 -24.55 -0.75 1.52
C GLU A 212 -23.40 -0.11 2.33
N SER A 213 -23.66 0.30 3.57
CA SER A 213 -22.66 0.90 4.48
C SER A 213 -22.07 -0.12 5.44
N TYR A 214 -22.91 -0.87 6.15
CA TYR A 214 -22.53 -1.91 7.11
C TYR A 214 -23.69 -2.88 7.38
N CYS A 215 -23.36 -4.13 7.70
CA CYS A 215 -24.34 -5.14 8.11
C CYS A 215 -24.11 -5.50 9.57
N LEU A 216 -25.11 -5.32 10.44
CA LEU A 216 -25.02 -5.69 11.86
C LEU A 216 -25.87 -6.94 12.11
N GLY A 217 -25.22 -8.06 12.43
CA GLY A 217 -25.86 -9.36 12.46
C GLY A 217 -25.48 -10.24 13.63
N LYS A 218 -26.39 -11.13 14.02
CA LYS A 218 -26.09 -12.23 14.94
C LYS A 218 -25.59 -13.43 14.15
N ILE A 219 -24.42 -13.94 14.49
CA ILE A 219 -23.82 -15.12 13.86
C ILE A 219 -24.65 -16.35 14.26
N VAL A 220 -25.14 -17.07 13.27
CA VAL A 220 -25.89 -18.32 13.44
C VAL A 220 -24.95 -19.50 13.25
N GLN A 221 -24.01 -19.39 12.32
CA GLN A 221 -23.09 -20.47 11.99
C GLN A 221 -21.76 -19.87 11.51
N LYS A 222 -20.67 -20.60 11.79
CA LYS A 222 -19.32 -20.28 11.34
C LYS A 222 -18.68 -21.51 10.74
N GLU A 223 -18.23 -21.39 9.50
CA GLU A 223 -17.58 -22.48 8.77
C GLU A 223 -16.12 -22.12 8.50
N GLY A 224 -15.19 -22.97 8.93
CA GLY A 224 -13.76 -22.83 8.63
C GLY A 224 -13.42 -23.49 7.30
N ARG A 225 -12.78 -22.75 6.40
CA ARG A 225 -12.33 -23.23 5.09
C ARG A 225 -10.84 -22.98 4.90
N ALA A 226 -10.20 -23.84 4.12
CA ALA A 226 -8.83 -23.61 3.64
C ALA A 226 -8.90 -22.89 2.30
N ALA A 227 -8.16 -21.80 2.15
CA ALA A 227 -8.11 -21.02 0.92
C ALA A 227 -7.58 -21.86 -0.25
N SER A 228 -8.39 -21.96 -1.29
CA SER A 228 -7.99 -22.47 -2.60
C SER A 228 -7.25 -21.39 -3.41
N GLU A 229 -6.77 -21.73 -4.61
CA GLU A 229 -6.21 -20.75 -5.54
C GLU A 229 -7.26 -19.71 -5.99
N GLU A 230 -8.51 -20.14 -6.18
CA GLU A 230 -9.63 -19.26 -6.53
C GLU A 230 -9.95 -18.27 -5.38
N ASP A 231 -9.91 -18.74 -4.14
CA ASP A 231 -10.13 -17.91 -2.94
C ASP A 231 -9.05 -16.83 -2.77
N SER A 232 -7.84 -17.05 -3.31
CA SER A 232 -6.77 -16.06 -3.28
C SER A 232 -7.10 -14.83 -4.10
N GLU A 233 -7.79 -15.01 -5.23
CA GLU A 233 -8.23 -13.89 -6.07
C GLU A 233 -9.42 -13.16 -5.44
N THR A 234 -10.40 -13.92 -4.93
CA THR A 234 -11.63 -13.37 -4.34
C THR A 234 -11.37 -12.68 -3.00
N TYR A 235 -10.75 -13.38 -2.05
CA TYR A 235 -10.59 -12.92 -0.67
C TYR A 235 -9.22 -12.29 -0.40
N GLY A 236 -8.24 -12.46 -1.29
CA GLY A 236 -6.86 -11.97 -1.09
C GLY A 236 -6.10 -12.77 -0.04
N ILE A 237 -6.42 -14.05 0.11
CA ILE A 237 -5.86 -14.95 1.11
C ILE A 237 -4.94 -15.92 0.42
N ALA A 238 -3.73 -16.13 0.93
CA ALA A 238 -2.79 -17.06 0.31
C ALA A 238 -3.37 -18.49 0.27
N PRO A 239 -3.15 -19.28 -0.78
CA PRO A 239 -3.60 -20.68 -0.81
C PRO A 239 -3.06 -21.45 0.39
N GLY A 240 -3.93 -22.23 1.04
CA GLY A 240 -3.62 -23.00 2.26
C GLY A 240 -3.84 -22.25 3.58
N ASP A 241 -4.05 -20.93 3.57
CA ASP A 241 -4.44 -20.20 4.77
C ASP A 241 -5.89 -20.50 5.18
N THR A 242 -6.15 -20.55 6.49
CA THR A 242 -7.51 -20.74 7.00
C THR A 242 -8.27 -19.41 7.04
N TYR A 243 -9.53 -19.46 6.60
CA TYR A 243 -10.50 -18.36 6.70
C TYR A 243 -11.85 -18.89 7.19
N TRP A 244 -12.72 -17.98 7.63
CA TRP A 244 -14.03 -18.33 8.15
C TRP A 244 -15.14 -17.62 7.39
N VAL A 245 -16.17 -18.36 7.02
CA VAL A 245 -17.42 -17.82 6.46
C VAL A 245 -18.48 -17.87 7.55
N CYS A 246 -19.01 -16.70 7.89
CA CYS A 246 -20.03 -16.51 8.90
C CYS A 246 -21.39 -16.34 8.24
N THR A 247 -22.34 -17.19 8.63
CA THR A 247 -23.76 -17.00 8.34
C THR A 247 -24.36 -16.19 9.47
N ALA A 248 -24.88 -15.00 9.16
CA ALA A 248 -25.47 -14.09 10.14
C ALA A 248 -26.89 -13.66 9.74
N VAL A 249 -27.71 -13.35 10.74
CA VAL A 249 -29.06 -12.81 10.57
C VAL A 249 -29.12 -11.35 11.03
N PRO A 250 -29.87 -10.47 10.34
CA PRO A 250 -29.97 -9.06 10.70
C PRO A 250 -30.58 -8.85 12.08
N LEU A 251 -29.98 -7.96 12.87
CA LEU A 251 -30.54 -7.52 14.14
C LEU A 251 -31.54 -6.39 13.92
N GLY A 252 -32.81 -6.65 14.20
CA GLY A 252 -33.90 -5.68 14.08
C GLY A 252 -34.93 -5.97 12.97
N ALA A 253 -35.04 -7.22 12.53
CA ALA A 253 -36.22 -7.70 11.80
C ALA A 253 -37.39 -7.95 12.75
#